data_AF-A0A4Y7J5J9-F1
#
_entry.id   AF-A0A4Y7J5J9-F1
#
_cell.length_a   1.000
_cell.length_b   1.000
_cell.length_c   1.000
_cell.angle_alpha   90.00
_cell.angle_beta   90.00
_cell.angle_gamma   90.00
#
_symmetry.space_group_name_H-M   'P 1'
#
loop_
_entity.id
_entity.type
_entity.pdbx_description
1 polymer ?
#
loop_
_entity_poly.entity_id
_entity_poly.type
_entity_poly.pdbx_seq_one_letter_code
_entity_poly.pdbx_strand_id
1 'polypeptide(L)'
;MPSASLSFHASNPLLLQQFICLSKWKLPGLLAEPCSMASDCGSGLFCGNCPPTGNTQPICIRGQVVQPTSIMKGLPFNKYSWLVTHNSFSIVNAPLLLGVQRVTFYNQEDTVTNQLMNGVRGLMLDMYDFEDDIWLCHSLRGQCFNFTAFEPALNTLKEVEAFLSKNPTEIVTIIIEDYVHTPNGLTKVFTAAGLQKYLFPVSKMPKNGEDWPTVTDMVADNHRLLVFTSIASKEADEGIAYQWRYMVENDCKYK
;
A
#
# COMPACT_ATOMS: atom_id res chain seq x y z
N MET A 1 -71.13 -47.00 -2.38
CA MET A 1 -70.20 -47.86 -3.14
C MET A 1 -68.81 -47.67 -2.56
N PRO A 2 -68.34 -48.56 -1.66
CA PRO A 2 -67.08 -48.39 -0.96
C PRO A 2 -65.95 -49.29 -1.51
N SER A 3 -64.75 -48.76 -1.34
CA SER A 3 -63.36 -49.27 -1.36
C SER A 3 -63.06 -50.76 -1.11
N ALA A 4 -61.93 -51.21 -1.71
CA ALA A 4 -60.87 -52.14 -1.24
C ALA A 4 -60.39 -53.08 -2.38
N SER A 5 -59.17 -53.61 -2.51
CA SER A 5 -57.84 -53.43 -1.91
C SER A 5 -56.86 -54.47 -2.54
N LEU A 6 -55.53 -54.23 -2.45
CA LEU A 6 -54.39 -55.18 -2.28
C LEU A 6 -54.18 -56.35 -3.29
N SER A 7 -52.97 -56.59 -3.83
CA SER A 7 -51.92 -57.35 -3.13
C SER A 7 -50.54 -57.42 -3.85
N PHE A 8 -49.53 -57.81 -3.05
CA PHE A 8 -48.06 -57.75 -3.12
C PHE A 8 -47.33 -58.67 -4.15
N HIS A 9 -46.06 -58.34 -4.46
CA HIS A 9 -44.88 -59.19 -4.14
C HIS A 9 -43.58 -58.36 -4.06
N ALA A 10 -42.72 -58.75 -3.13
CA ALA A 10 -41.61 -57.99 -2.58
C ALA A 10 -40.25 -58.26 -3.26
N SER A 11 -39.35 -57.28 -3.23
CA SER A 11 -37.91 -57.51 -3.03
C SER A 11 -37.27 -56.30 -2.36
N ASN A 12 -36.43 -56.61 -1.38
CA ASN A 12 -35.86 -55.79 -0.32
C ASN A 12 -34.70 -54.86 -0.82
N PRO A 13 -33.98 -54.11 0.04
CA PRO A 13 -33.85 -52.66 -0.08
C PRO A 13 -32.40 -52.21 -0.32
N LEU A 14 -32.18 -50.97 -0.74
CA LEU A 14 -30.91 -50.27 -0.52
C LEU A 14 -31.22 -48.77 -0.46
N LEU A 15 -31.69 -48.36 0.71
CA LEU A 15 -31.79 -46.94 1.06
C LEU A 15 -30.36 -46.44 1.32
N LEU A 16 -29.71 -45.90 0.29
CA LEU A 16 -28.51 -45.11 0.47
C LEU A 16 -28.95 -43.79 1.14
N GLN A 17 -28.87 -43.72 2.46
CA GLN A 17 -28.83 -42.43 3.17
C GLN A 17 -27.58 -41.69 2.67
N GLN A 18 -27.76 -40.79 1.71
CA GLN A 18 -26.79 -39.73 1.47
C GLN A 18 -26.79 -38.84 2.71
N PHE A 19 -25.93 -39.19 3.66
CA PHE A 19 -25.36 -38.22 4.58
C PHE A 19 -24.66 -37.16 3.73
N ILE A 20 -25.37 -36.07 3.43
CA ILE A 20 -24.71 -34.81 3.11
C ILE A 20 -23.99 -34.44 4.39
N CYS A 21 -22.71 -34.83 4.48
CA CYS A 21 -21.78 -34.15 5.36
C CYS A 21 -21.82 -32.68 4.94
N LEU A 22 -22.60 -31.88 5.67
CA LEU A 22 -22.30 -30.48 5.88
C LEU A 22 -20.90 -30.48 6.53
N SER A 23 -19.87 -30.59 5.68
CA SER A 23 -18.57 -30.06 6.03
C SER A 23 -18.88 -28.67 6.55
N LYS A 24 -18.55 -28.43 7.82
CA LYS A 24 -18.68 -27.11 8.42
C LYS A 24 -17.82 -26.20 7.57
N TRP A 25 -18.42 -25.51 6.61
CA TRP A 25 -17.79 -24.36 5.98
C TRP A 25 -17.72 -23.36 7.12
N LYS A 26 -16.60 -23.39 7.84
CA LYS A 26 -16.33 -22.43 8.89
C LYS A 26 -16.33 -21.09 8.18
N LEU A 27 -17.29 -20.24 8.51
CA LEU A 27 -17.34 -18.90 7.97
C LEU A 27 -15.99 -18.23 8.30
N PRO A 28 -15.39 -17.51 7.35
CA PRO A 28 -14.18 -16.76 7.61
C PRO A 28 -14.37 -15.86 8.83
N GLY A 29 -13.39 -15.87 9.73
CA GLY A 29 -13.43 -15.17 11.00
C GLY A 29 -13.41 -13.65 10.83
N LEU A 30 -14.07 -12.96 11.76
CA LEU A 30 -14.17 -11.51 11.81
C LEU A 30 -12.95 -10.86 12.48
N LEU A 31 -12.85 -9.54 12.40
CA LEU A 31 -11.79 -8.78 13.05
C LEU A 31 -11.70 -9.13 14.55
N ALA A 32 -10.48 -9.34 15.02
CA ALA A 32 -10.10 -9.79 16.36
C ALA A 32 -10.47 -11.22 16.75
N GLU A 33 -11.03 -12.03 15.85
CA GLU A 33 -11.27 -13.45 16.11
C GLU A 33 -9.97 -14.28 16.00
N PRO A 34 -9.79 -15.34 16.81
CA PRO A 34 -8.62 -16.20 16.74
C PRO A 34 -8.47 -16.89 15.39
N CYS A 35 -7.23 -16.99 14.91
CA CYS A 35 -6.89 -17.63 13.65
C CYS A 35 -5.58 -18.42 13.77
N SER A 36 -5.35 -19.33 12.83
CA SER A 36 -4.10 -20.09 12.71
C SER A 36 -3.50 -19.99 11.30
N MET A 37 -4.34 -19.79 10.29
CA MET A 37 -3.94 -19.66 8.88
C MET A 37 -4.64 -18.46 8.24
N ALA A 38 -4.08 -17.94 7.14
CA ALA A 38 -4.66 -16.80 6.43
C ALA A 38 -6.11 -17.04 5.97
N SER A 39 -6.46 -18.28 5.60
CA SER A 39 -7.81 -18.67 5.18
C SER A 39 -8.85 -18.68 6.31
N ASP A 40 -8.40 -18.61 7.58
CA ASP A 40 -9.32 -18.53 8.72
C ASP A 40 -9.97 -17.15 8.83
N CYS A 41 -9.44 -16.14 8.15
CA CYS A 41 -9.90 -14.76 8.27
C CYS A 41 -10.75 -14.33 7.06
N GLY A 42 -11.71 -13.44 7.32
CA GLY A 42 -12.54 -12.79 6.29
C GLY A 42 -11.71 -12.09 5.21
N SER A 43 -12.33 -11.90 4.04
CA SER A 43 -11.68 -11.21 2.93
C SER A 43 -11.18 -9.82 3.35
N GLY A 44 -9.89 -9.55 3.14
CA GLY A 44 -9.24 -8.30 3.55
C GLY A 44 -8.68 -8.30 4.98
N LEU A 45 -8.86 -9.39 5.73
CA LEU A 45 -8.26 -9.59 7.05
C LEU A 45 -7.01 -10.48 6.93
N PHE A 46 -6.04 -10.26 7.82
CA PHE A 46 -4.80 -11.04 7.90
C PHE A 46 -4.72 -11.78 9.23
N CYS A 47 -4.29 -13.04 9.21
CA CYS A 47 -4.05 -13.78 10.44
C CYS A 47 -2.69 -13.42 11.02
N GLY A 48 -2.65 -12.69 12.13
CA GLY A 48 -1.40 -12.20 12.70
C GLY A 48 -1.47 -11.92 14.19
N ASN A 49 -0.30 -11.70 14.79
CA ASN A 49 -0.21 -11.31 16.19
C ASN A 49 -0.44 -9.80 16.32
N CYS A 50 -1.15 -9.40 17.38
CA CYS A 50 -1.25 -8.00 17.78
C CYS A 50 -0.67 -7.87 19.20
N PRO A 51 0.66 -7.71 19.34
CA PRO A 51 1.31 -7.68 20.65
C PRO A 51 0.70 -6.68 21.66
N PRO A 52 0.24 -5.47 21.25
CA PRO A 52 -0.39 -4.53 22.17
C PRO A 52 -1.67 -5.04 22.83
N THR A 53 -2.36 -6.04 22.27
CA THR A 53 -3.59 -6.59 22.87
C THR A 53 -3.32 -7.68 23.91
N GLY A 54 -2.06 -8.08 24.13
CA GLY A 54 -1.69 -9.13 25.08
C GLY A 54 -2.13 -10.55 24.68
N ASN A 55 -2.62 -10.73 23.45
CA ASN A 55 -3.05 -12.03 22.96
C ASN A 55 -1.85 -12.91 22.63
N THR A 56 -1.87 -14.15 23.12
CA THR A 56 -0.83 -15.17 22.86
C THR A 56 -1.11 -15.99 21.59
N GLN A 57 -2.31 -15.87 21.02
CA GLN A 57 -2.71 -16.51 19.78
C GLN A 57 -2.90 -15.45 18.68
N PRO A 58 -2.52 -15.76 17.41
CA PRO A 58 -2.87 -14.92 16.28
C PRO A 58 -4.38 -14.68 16.21
N ILE A 59 -4.74 -13.47 15.81
CA ILE A 59 -6.12 -13.07 15.56
C ILE A 59 -6.22 -12.50 14.15
N CYS A 60 -7.42 -12.50 13.59
CA CYS A 60 -7.71 -11.81 12.35
C CYS A 60 -7.58 -10.31 12.59
N ILE A 61 -6.47 -9.74 12.14
CA ILE A 61 -6.15 -8.32 12.23
C ILE A 61 -6.33 -7.65 10.87
N ARG A 62 -6.33 -6.31 10.89
CA ARG A 62 -6.47 -5.42 9.71
C ARG A 62 -7.87 -5.52 9.09
N GLY A 63 -8.60 -4.41 9.02
CA GLY A 63 -9.96 -4.36 8.47
C GLY A 63 -10.02 -3.85 7.03
N GLN A 64 -11.21 -3.89 6.40
CA GLN A 64 -11.43 -3.17 5.15
C GLN A 64 -11.18 -1.67 5.37
N VAL A 65 -10.31 -1.09 4.55
CA VAL A 65 -10.06 0.34 4.60
C VAL A 65 -11.17 1.09 3.90
N VAL A 66 -11.74 2.08 4.59
CA VAL A 66 -12.69 3.01 4.01
C VAL A 66 -11.90 4.11 3.32
N GLN A 67 -12.01 4.17 1.98
CA GLN A 67 -11.38 5.23 1.21
C GLN A 67 -12.09 6.56 1.51
N PRO A 68 -11.38 7.65 1.86
CA PRO A 68 -12.01 8.94 2.17
C PRO A 68 -12.94 9.43 1.05
N THR A 69 -12.56 9.15 -0.20
CA THR A 69 -13.30 9.51 -1.43
C THR A 69 -14.58 8.71 -1.63
N SER A 70 -14.74 7.57 -0.94
CA SER A 70 -15.99 6.79 -0.94
C SER A 70 -17.07 7.36 -0.01
N ILE A 71 -16.65 8.09 1.04
CA ILE A 71 -17.55 8.71 2.01
C ILE A 71 -18.06 10.04 1.47
N MET A 72 -17.14 10.89 1.01
CA MET A 72 -17.45 12.22 0.48
C MET A 72 -16.70 12.42 -0.82
N LYS A 73 -17.43 12.85 -1.85
CA LYS A 73 -16.90 13.06 -3.21
C LYS A 73 -16.78 14.55 -3.52
N GLY A 74 -15.88 14.88 -4.45
CA GLY A 74 -15.77 16.22 -5.02
C GLY A 74 -15.09 17.26 -4.12
N LEU A 75 -14.44 16.85 -3.03
CA LEU A 75 -13.60 17.78 -2.29
C LEU A 75 -12.26 18.00 -3.02
N PRO A 76 -11.64 19.18 -2.84
CA PRO A 76 -10.23 19.41 -3.15
C PRO A 76 -9.32 18.35 -2.51
N PHE A 77 -8.25 17.95 -3.18
CA PHE A 77 -7.31 16.93 -2.68
C PHE A 77 -6.78 17.22 -1.27
N ASN A 78 -6.49 18.48 -0.96
CA ASN A 78 -6.00 18.96 0.35
C ASN A 78 -7.08 19.07 1.43
N LYS A 79 -8.33 18.67 1.17
CA LYS A 79 -9.41 18.58 2.18
C LYS A 79 -9.70 17.14 2.60
N TYR A 80 -8.96 16.18 2.08
CA TYR A 80 -8.97 14.80 2.56
C TYR A 80 -7.80 14.54 3.51
N SER A 81 -8.01 13.63 4.45
CA SER A 81 -6.92 13.03 5.23
C SER A 81 -6.47 11.74 4.55
N TRP A 82 -5.17 11.64 4.27
CA TRP A 82 -4.57 10.50 3.58
C TRP A 82 -3.67 9.73 4.53
N LEU A 83 -3.77 8.40 4.52
CA LEU A 83 -2.84 7.55 5.25
C LEU A 83 -1.49 7.50 4.52
N VAL A 84 -0.41 7.82 5.23
CA VAL A 84 0.96 7.84 4.73
C VAL A 84 1.83 6.90 5.56
N THR A 85 2.73 6.15 4.92
CA THR A 85 3.72 5.32 5.63
C THR A 85 5.12 5.94 5.56
N HIS A 86 5.81 5.95 6.69
CA HIS A 86 7.20 6.42 6.81
C HIS A 86 8.16 5.30 6.40
N ASN A 87 9.11 5.60 5.50
CA ASN A 87 10.06 4.64 4.94
C ASN A 87 9.39 3.36 4.48
N SER A 88 8.45 3.52 3.54
CA SER A 88 7.53 2.46 3.10
C SER A 88 8.23 1.19 2.61
N PHE A 89 9.47 1.30 2.16
CA PHE A 89 10.32 0.22 1.67
C PHE A 89 11.07 -0.53 2.78
N SER A 90 11.14 0.03 3.99
CA SER A 90 11.93 -0.51 5.10
C SER A 90 11.19 -1.66 5.78
N ILE A 91 11.11 -2.78 5.07
CA ILE A 91 10.24 -3.92 5.41
C ILE A 91 11.01 -5.00 6.17
N VAL A 92 10.44 -5.47 7.28
CA VAL A 92 10.96 -6.59 8.06
C VAL A 92 11.06 -7.84 7.16
N ASN A 93 12.19 -8.54 7.22
CA ASN A 93 12.48 -9.73 6.40
C ASN A 93 12.53 -9.49 4.88
N ALA A 94 12.64 -8.24 4.41
CA ALA A 94 12.86 -7.98 2.99
C ALA A 94 14.13 -8.69 2.49
N PRO A 95 14.14 -9.26 1.26
CA PRO A 95 15.27 -10.02 0.72
C PRO A 95 16.61 -9.28 0.82
N LEU A 96 17.69 -10.01 1.08
CA LEU A 96 19.05 -9.48 1.11
C LEU A 96 19.66 -9.52 -0.30
N LEU A 97 19.30 -8.54 -1.15
CA LEU A 97 19.69 -8.54 -2.56
C LEU A 97 21.21 -8.47 -2.80
N LEU A 98 21.95 -7.91 -1.85
CA LEU A 98 23.41 -7.77 -1.92
C LEU A 98 24.16 -8.88 -1.18
N GLY A 99 23.45 -9.87 -0.60
CA GLY A 99 24.05 -10.96 0.17
C GLY A 99 24.70 -10.54 1.50
N VAL A 100 24.59 -9.27 1.89
CA VAL A 100 25.10 -8.72 3.15
C VAL A 100 23.97 -8.64 4.17
N GLN A 101 24.27 -8.98 5.43
CA GLN A 101 23.31 -8.84 6.52
C GLN A 101 22.88 -7.37 6.68
N ARG A 102 21.58 -7.12 6.61
CA ARG A 102 21.03 -5.78 6.81
C ARG A 102 21.06 -5.40 8.29
N VAL A 103 21.61 -4.22 8.59
CA VAL A 103 21.74 -3.63 9.93
C VAL A 103 21.18 -2.21 9.87
N THR A 104 19.86 -2.11 10.04
CA THR A 104 19.12 -0.85 10.08
C THR A 104 17.79 -1.06 10.80
N PHE A 105 17.03 0.01 11.03
CA PHE A 105 15.68 -0.05 11.55
C PHE A 105 14.67 -0.41 10.46
N TYR A 106 13.64 -1.15 10.84
CA TYR A 106 12.52 -1.50 9.97
C TYR A 106 11.29 -0.71 10.39
N ASN A 107 10.54 -0.23 9.40
CA ASN A 107 9.34 0.58 9.62
C ASN A 107 8.06 -0.16 9.25
N GLN A 108 8.13 -1.15 8.37
CA GLN A 108 6.97 -1.80 7.78
C GLN A 108 7.06 -3.33 7.90
N GLU A 109 5.90 -3.98 7.94
CA GLU A 109 5.78 -5.44 7.81
C GLU A 109 5.21 -5.85 6.44
N ASP A 110 4.54 -4.91 5.77
CA ASP A 110 3.84 -5.14 4.50
C ASP A 110 4.67 -4.63 3.32
N THR A 111 4.62 -5.35 2.20
CA THR A 111 5.12 -4.85 0.91
C THR A 111 4.43 -3.54 0.52
N VAL A 112 5.05 -2.74 -0.35
CA VAL A 112 4.45 -1.49 -0.82
C VAL A 112 3.11 -1.76 -1.51
N THR A 113 3.00 -2.82 -2.30
CA THR A 113 1.73 -3.28 -2.87
C THR A 113 0.68 -3.50 -1.78
N ASN A 114 1.01 -4.21 -0.70
CA ASN A 114 0.06 -4.49 0.37
C ASN A 114 -0.30 -3.22 1.16
N GLN A 115 0.64 -2.30 1.39
CA GLN A 115 0.35 -1.00 1.98
C GLN A 115 -0.71 -0.24 1.16
N LEU A 116 -0.53 -0.16 -0.16
CA LEU A 116 -1.49 0.51 -1.06
C LEU A 116 -2.86 -0.20 -1.09
N MET A 117 -2.86 -1.54 -1.12
CA MET A 117 -4.09 -2.34 -1.03
C MET A 117 -4.81 -2.17 0.32
N ASN A 118 -4.04 -1.93 1.38
CA ASN A 118 -4.51 -1.61 2.73
C ASN A 118 -4.78 -0.09 2.90
N GLY A 119 -5.00 0.63 1.81
CA GLY A 119 -5.51 2.00 1.81
C GLY A 119 -4.50 3.11 2.12
N VAL A 120 -3.21 2.79 2.19
CA VAL A 120 -2.16 3.82 2.16
C VAL A 120 -2.23 4.56 0.81
N ARG A 121 -2.12 5.88 0.86
CA ARG A 121 -2.14 6.77 -0.32
C ARG A 121 -0.97 7.74 -0.36
N GLY A 122 -0.08 7.70 0.64
CA GLY A 122 1.21 8.35 0.61
C GLY A 122 2.34 7.40 1.01
N LEU A 123 3.48 7.51 0.34
CA LEU A 123 4.69 6.72 0.61
C LEU A 123 5.85 7.67 0.83
N MET A 124 6.57 7.53 1.95
CA MET A 124 7.86 8.21 2.15
C MET A 124 8.98 7.25 1.76
N LEU A 125 9.86 7.72 0.89
CA LEU A 125 10.96 6.93 0.31
C LEU A 125 12.27 7.69 0.43
N ASP A 126 13.28 7.05 0.99
CA ASP A 126 14.63 7.60 1.05
C ASP A 126 15.40 7.08 -0.17
N MET A 127 15.75 7.97 -1.09
CA MET A 127 16.39 7.61 -2.36
C MET A 127 17.83 8.10 -2.39
N TYR A 128 18.74 7.20 -2.78
CA TYR A 128 20.19 7.45 -2.81
C TYR A 128 20.78 7.03 -4.15
N ASP A 129 21.84 7.71 -4.59
CA ASP A 129 22.78 7.12 -5.55
C ASP A 129 23.56 5.98 -4.89
N PHE A 130 23.47 4.77 -5.45
CA PHE A 130 24.18 3.59 -4.92
C PHE A 130 24.30 2.51 -6.01
N GLU A 131 25.45 1.83 -6.09
CA GLU A 131 25.71 0.76 -7.09
C GLU A 131 25.33 1.18 -8.53
N ASP A 132 25.72 2.40 -8.91
CA ASP A 132 25.45 3.02 -10.21
C ASP A 132 23.95 3.13 -10.59
N ASP A 133 23.04 3.08 -9.62
CA ASP A 133 21.59 3.23 -9.78
C ASP A 133 20.97 4.02 -8.60
N ILE A 134 19.65 4.23 -8.63
CA ILE A 134 18.89 4.83 -7.54
C ILE A 134 18.32 3.74 -6.63
N TRP A 135 18.73 3.74 -5.37
CA TRP A 135 18.34 2.73 -4.38
C TRP A 135 17.55 3.32 -3.23
N LEU A 136 16.75 2.45 -2.62
CA LEU A 136 16.07 2.70 -1.36
C LEU A 136 16.94 2.18 -0.21
N CYS A 137 17.33 3.09 0.68
CA CYS A 137 18.23 2.77 1.78
C CYS A 137 17.74 3.42 3.07
N HIS A 138 17.68 2.66 4.15
CA HIS A 138 17.41 3.23 5.47
C HIS A 138 18.74 3.49 6.16
N SER A 139 19.32 4.66 5.90
CA SER A 139 20.71 4.94 6.23
C SER A 139 20.90 6.27 6.97
N LEU A 140 22.16 6.63 7.23
CA LEU A 140 22.51 7.80 8.02
C LEU A 140 23.52 8.66 7.27
N ARG A 141 23.51 9.97 7.55
CA ARG A 141 24.47 10.96 7.01
C ARG A 141 24.45 11.11 5.49
N GLY A 142 23.32 10.80 4.85
CA GLY A 142 23.14 10.97 3.41
C GLY A 142 23.99 10.04 2.54
N GLN A 143 24.37 8.88 3.07
CA GLN A 143 25.11 7.87 2.32
C GLN A 143 24.40 6.52 2.43
N CYS A 144 24.23 5.81 1.31
CA CYS A 144 23.79 4.42 1.33
C CYS A 144 24.98 3.46 1.48
N PHE A 145 24.83 2.46 2.35
CA PHE A 145 25.76 1.35 2.51
C PHE A 145 25.07 0.03 2.16
N ASN A 146 25.84 -0.97 1.74
CA ASN A 146 25.36 -2.32 1.43
C ASN A 146 24.51 -2.94 2.57
N PHE A 147 24.88 -2.71 3.83
CA PHE A 147 24.15 -3.21 5.00
C PHE A 147 22.92 -2.37 5.38
N THR A 148 22.67 -1.25 4.69
CA THR A 148 21.47 -0.40 4.87
C THR A 148 20.54 -0.39 3.66
N ALA A 149 20.99 -0.96 2.53
CA ALA A 149 20.25 -1.01 1.28
C ALA A 149 19.11 -2.05 1.33
N PHE A 150 17.96 -1.68 0.76
CA PHE A 150 16.83 -2.58 0.59
C PHE A 150 16.77 -3.09 -0.84
N GLU A 151 16.54 -2.20 -1.81
CA GLU A 151 16.41 -2.55 -3.21
C GLU A 151 16.55 -1.34 -4.14
N PRO A 152 16.74 -1.55 -5.46
CA PRO A 152 16.59 -0.49 -6.45
C PRO A 152 15.20 0.16 -6.37
N ALA A 153 15.15 1.49 -6.42
CA ALA A 153 13.90 2.25 -6.32
C ALA A 153 12.91 1.90 -7.45
N LEU A 154 13.43 1.45 -8.60
CA LEU A 154 12.62 1.00 -9.72
C LEU A 154 11.61 -0.09 -9.35
N ASN A 155 11.96 -1.01 -8.44
CA ASN A 155 11.09 -2.12 -8.03
C ASN A 155 9.85 -1.61 -7.31
N THR A 156 10.05 -0.84 -6.23
CA THR A 156 8.97 -0.18 -5.49
C THR A 156 8.13 0.73 -6.40
N LEU A 157 8.75 1.50 -7.31
CA LEU A 157 8.01 2.36 -8.24
C LEU A 157 7.18 1.56 -9.27
N LYS A 158 7.62 0.35 -9.65
CA LYS A 158 6.81 -0.59 -10.45
C LYS A 158 5.61 -1.12 -9.69
N GLU A 159 5.70 -1.33 -8.38
CA GLU A 159 4.55 -1.67 -7.55
C GLU A 159 3.50 -0.53 -7.56
N VAL A 160 3.95 0.73 -7.46
CA VAL A 160 3.08 1.91 -7.55
C VAL A 160 2.41 2.00 -8.94
N GLU A 161 3.17 1.79 -10.01
CA GLU A 161 2.62 1.83 -11.38
C GLU A 161 1.57 0.74 -11.60
N ALA A 162 1.86 -0.49 -11.16
CA ALA A 162 0.92 -1.60 -11.24
C ALA A 162 -0.37 -1.30 -10.45
N PHE A 163 -0.24 -0.70 -9.27
CA PHE A 163 -1.39 -0.28 -8.46
C PHE A 163 -2.22 0.80 -9.17
N LEU A 164 -1.61 1.88 -9.67
CA LEU A 164 -2.31 2.96 -10.37
C LEU A 164 -2.93 2.50 -11.69
N SER A 165 -2.31 1.55 -12.39
CA SER A 165 -2.85 0.93 -13.60
C SER A 165 -4.08 0.08 -13.30
N LYS A 166 -4.07 -0.69 -12.21
CA LYS A 166 -5.19 -1.56 -11.80
C LYS A 166 -6.34 -0.76 -11.17
N ASN A 167 -6.06 0.39 -10.57
CA ASN A 167 -7.03 1.19 -9.84
C ASN A 167 -7.14 2.61 -10.45
N PRO A 168 -7.97 2.81 -11.49
CA PRO A 168 -7.97 4.03 -12.29
C PRO A 168 -8.48 5.27 -11.56
N THR A 169 -9.17 5.11 -10.43
CA THR A 169 -9.72 6.20 -9.61
C THR A 169 -8.83 6.59 -8.44
N GLU A 170 -7.69 5.90 -8.27
CA GLU A 170 -6.81 6.11 -7.13
C GLU A 170 -5.72 7.13 -7.44
N ILE A 171 -5.33 7.87 -6.41
CA ILE A 171 -4.22 8.83 -6.43
C ILE A 171 -3.18 8.39 -5.40
N VAL A 172 -1.90 8.46 -5.75
CA VAL A 172 -0.79 8.16 -4.84
C VAL A 172 0.11 9.39 -4.69
N THR A 173 0.58 9.63 -3.48
CA THR A 173 1.62 10.63 -3.18
C THR A 173 2.93 9.93 -2.84
N ILE A 174 4.04 10.39 -3.41
CA ILE A 174 5.38 9.95 -3.05
C ILE A 174 6.13 11.18 -2.50
N ILE A 175 6.70 11.02 -1.31
CA ILE A 175 7.52 12.03 -0.63
C ILE A 175 8.93 11.45 -0.55
N ILE A 176 9.90 12.14 -1.13
CA ILE A 176 11.26 11.64 -1.28
C ILE A 176 12.18 12.37 -0.32
N GLU A 177 12.79 11.63 0.62
CA GLU A 177 14.01 12.09 1.28
C GLU A 177 15.17 11.87 0.30
N ASP A 178 15.56 12.94 -0.37
CA ASP A 178 16.35 12.90 -1.60
C ASP A 178 17.85 13.10 -1.34
N TYR A 179 18.60 12.01 -1.54
CA TYR A 179 20.05 11.95 -1.55
C TYR A 179 20.60 11.62 -2.95
N VAL A 180 19.84 11.91 -4.01
CA VAL A 180 20.20 11.66 -5.40
C VAL A 180 20.88 12.88 -6.01
N HIS A 181 22.19 12.77 -6.18
CA HIS A 181 23.05 13.76 -6.82
C HIS A 181 23.18 13.55 -8.34
N THR A 182 22.96 12.33 -8.84
CA THR A 182 22.96 12.05 -10.27
C THR A 182 21.95 12.95 -10.99
N PRO A 183 22.39 13.76 -11.98
CA PRO A 183 21.48 14.64 -12.72
C PRO A 183 20.33 13.87 -13.38
N ASN A 184 19.10 14.29 -13.10
CA ASN A 184 17.86 13.66 -13.55
C ASN A 184 17.69 12.19 -13.10
N GLY A 185 18.39 11.74 -12.05
CA GLY A 185 18.29 10.37 -11.54
C GLY A 185 16.85 9.99 -11.18
N LEU A 186 16.16 10.87 -10.43
CA LEU A 186 14.75 10.70 -10.09
C LEU A 186 13.85 10.68 -11.33
N THR A 187 13.97 11.68 -12.21
CA THR A 187 13.16 11.74 -13.44
C THR A 187 13.34 10.50 -14.31
N LYS A 188 14.57 9.98 -14.44
CA LYS A 188 14.86 8.75 -15.19
C LYS A 188 14.21 7.52 -14.56
N VAL A 189 14.34 7.31 -13.24
CA VAL A 189 13.77 6.13 -12.59
C VAL A 189 12.23 6.15 -12.61
N PHE A 190 11.59 7.32 -12.43
CA PHE A 190 10.14 7.47 -12.59
C PHE A 190 9.67 7.21 -14.03
N THR A 191 10.46 7.64 -15.03
CA THR A 191 10.19 7.35 -16.44
C THR A 191 10.30 5.86 -16.72
N ALA A 192 11.36 5.20 -16.25
CA ALA A 192 11.56 3.75 -16.40
C ALA A 192 10.47 2.92 -15.71
N ALA A 193 9.97 3.39 -14.56
CA ALA A 193 8.83 2.78 -13.87
C ALA A 193 7.53 2.88 -14.71
N GLY A 194 7.40 3.92 -15.54
CA GLY A 194 6.20 4.21 -16.34
C GLY A 194 5.25 5.20 -15.66
N LEU A 195 5.72 5.93 -14.64
CA LEU A 195 4.87 6.77 -13.79
C LEU A 195 4.63 8.19 -14.34
N GLN A 196 5.41 8.64 -15.32
CA GLN A 196 5.31 10.00 -15.89
C GLN A 196 3.90 10.34 -16.39
N LYS A 197 3.17 9.34 -16.94
CA LYS A 197 1.79 9.51 -17.43
C LYS A 197 0.77 9.87 -16.34
N TYR A 198 1.11 9.69 -15.06
CA TYR A 198 0.25 9.99 -13.92
C TYR A 198 0.62 11.27 -13.19
N LEU A 199 1.77 11.88 -13.50
CA LEU A 199 2.34 12.96 -12.69
C LEU A 199 1.46 14.22 -12.71
N PHE A 200 1.13 14.74 -11.53
CA PHE A 200 0.51 16.05 -11.38
C PHE A 200 1.58 17.13 -11.59
N PRO A 201 1.44 18.04 -12.56
CA PRO A 201 2.50 18.98 -12.92
C PRO A 201 2.64 20.11 -11.89
N VAL A 202 3.88 20.45 -11.54
CA VAL A 202 4.22 21.55 -10.60
C VAL A 202 3.56 22.88 -11.01
N SER A 203 3.45 23.16 -12.31
CA SER A 203 2.85 24.39 -12.83
C SER A 203 1.36 24.55 -12.49
N LYS A 204 0.66 23.45 -12.15
CA LYS A 204 -0.75 23.46 -11.72
C LYS A 204 -0.91 23.32 -10.20
N MET A 205 0.18 23.19 -9.44
CA MET A 205 0.07 23.05 -8.00
C MET A 205 -0.32 24.39 -7.36
N PRO A 206 -1.36 24.40 -6.51
CA PRO A 206 -1.82 25.63 -5.86
C PRO A 206 -0.75 26.18 -4.92
N LYS A 207 -0.81 27.49 -4.69
CA LYS A 207 0.13 28.22 -3.83
C LYS A 207 -0.64 28.94 -2.72
N ASN A 208 0.07 29.34 -1.68
CA ASN A 208 -0.48 30.18 -0.60
C ASN A 208 -1.72 29.57 0.10
N GLY A 209 -1.82 28.23 0.17
CA GLY A 209 -2.92 27.55 0.84
C GLY A 209 -4.23 27.47 0.04
N GLU A 210 -4.20 27.81 -1.25
CA GLU A 210 -5.34 27.60 -2.16
C GLU A 210 -5.74 26.13 -2.25
N ASP A 211 -6.99 25.90 -2.62
CA ASP A 211 -7.52 24.55 -2.81
C ASP A 211 -6.87 23.89 -4.03
N TRP A 212 -6.52 22.61 -3.87
CA TRP A 212 -6.12 21.77 -4.99
C TRP A 212 -7.33 21.47 -5.89
N PRO A 213 -7.12 21.04 -7.15
CA PRO A 213 -8.21 20.47 -7.93
C PRO A 213 -8.92 19.36 -7.16
N THR A 214 -10.20 19.14 -7.47
CA THR A 214 -10.94 18.05 -6.82
C THR A 214 -10.30 16.72 -7.20
N VAL A 215 -10.42 15.73 -6.32
CA VAL A 215 -9.92 14.37 -6.63
C VAL A 215 -10.55 13.83 -7.92
N THR A 216 -11.81 14.18 -8.18
CA THR A 216 -12.51 13.81 -9.43
C THR A 216 -11.82 14.40 -10.65
N ASP A 217 -11.45 15.69 -10.62
CA ASP A 217 -10.80 16.37 -11.75
C ASP A 217 -9.38 15.83 -11.97
N MET A 218 -8.64 15.59 -10.88
CA MET A 218 -7.31 14.99 -10.95
C MET A 218 -7.34 13.60 -11.61
N VAL A 219 -8.32 12.78 -11.24
CA VAL A 219 -8.53 11.46 -11.85
C VAL A 219 -8.92 11.57 -13.32
N ALA A 220 -9.84 12.48 -13.65
CA ALA A 220 -10.31 12.70 -15.03
C ALA A 220 -9.16 13.11 -15.97
N ASP A 221 -8.25 13.95 -15.49
CA ASP A 221 -7.05 14.36 -16.23
C ASP A 221 -5.89 13.34 -16.14
N ASN A 222 -6.09 12.21 -15.46
CA ASN A 222 -5.07 11.22 -15.14
C ASN A 222 -3.87 11.75 -14.35
N HIS A 223 -4.00 12.90 -13.66
CA HIS A 223 -3.00 13.41 -12.71
C HIS A 223 -3.12 12.70 -11.35
N ARG A 224 -2.75 11.43 -11.33
CA ARG A 224 -2.96 10.50 -10.20
C ARG A 224 -1.71 10.21 -9.38
N LEU A 225 -0.63 10.93 -9.63
CA LEU A 225 0.61 10.81 -8.89
C LEU A 225 1.13 12.19 -8.49
N LEU A 226 1.30 12.44 -7.20
CA LEU A 226 2.02 13.60 -6.69
C LEU A 226 3.40 13.15 -6.23
N VAL A 227 4.43 13.91 -6.57
CA VAL A 227 5.81 13.61 -6.16
C VAL A 227 6.43 14.86 -5.55
N PHE A 228 6.94 14.71 -4.34
CA PHE A 228 7.63 15.75 -3.60
C PHE A 228 9.05 15.30 -3.25
N THR A 229 10.00 16.24 -3.23
CA THR A 229 11.40 16.00 -2.84
C THR A 229 11.82 16.96 -1.73
N SER A 230 12.73 16.51 -0.87
CA SER A 230 13.38 17.32 0.17
C SER A 230 14.42 18.31 -0.39
N ILE A 231 14.79 18.24 -1.68
CA ILE A 231 15.80 19.12 -2.30
C ILE A 231 15.14 20.26 -3.09
N ALA A 232 15.36 21.50 -2.65
CA ALA A 232 14.71 22.68 -3.21
C ALA A 232 15.03 22.95 -4.70
N SER A 233 16.25 22.67 -5.16
CA SER A 233 16.65 22.98 -6.54
C SER A 233 15.97 22.09 -7.58
N LYS A 234 15.57 20.86 -7.20
CA LYS A 234 14.90 19.89 -8.09
C LYS A 234 13.58 20.40 -8.67
N GLU A 235 12.90 21.34 -8.00
CA GLU A 235 11.68 21.94 -8.54
C GLU A 235 11.97 22.78 -9.79
N ALA A 236 13.04 23.58 -9.75
CA ALA A 236 13.43 24.42 -10.88
C ALA A 236 14.16 23.60 -11.96
N ASP A 237 15.01 22.66 -11.54
CA ASP A 237 15.92 21.94 -12.44
C ASP A 237 15.26 20.73 -13.10
N GLU A 238 14.40 20.02 -12.36
CA GLU A 238 13.84 18.71 -12.78
C GLU A 238 12.31 18.68 -12.77
N GLY A 239 11.65 19.74 -12.30
CA GLY A 239 10.18 19.81 -12.22
C GLY A 239 9.57 18.91 -11.15
N ILE A 240 10.33 18.54 -10.11
CA ILE A 240 9.85 17.75 -8.96
C ILE A 240 9.57 18.70 -7.79
N ALA A 241 8.35 18.70 -7.26
CA ALA A 241 7.90 19.69 -6.30
C ALA A 241 8.74 19.67 -5.01
N TYR A 242 9.21 20.84 -4.57
CA TYR A 242 9.91 20.95 -3.29
C TYR A 242 8.90 20.87 -2.15
N GLN A 243 9.01 19.83 -1.32
CA GLN A 243 7.96 19.47 -0.37
C GLN A 243 7.56 20.63 0.55
N TRP A 244 8.52 21.38 1.08
CA TRP A 244 8.29 22.46 2.05
C TRP A 244 7.59 23.69 1.49
N ARG A 245 7.31 23.75 0.17
CA ARG A 245 6.40 24.74 -0.42
C ARG A 245 4.93 24.35 -0.32
N TYR A 246 4.64 23.07 -0.18
CA TYR A 246 3.30 22.50 -0.34
C TYR A 246 2.81 21.73 0.89
N MET A 247 3.71 21.31 1.78
CA MET A 247 3.39 20.63 3.02
C MET A 247 4.15 21.21 4.21
N VAL A 248 3.58 21.03 5.39
CA VAL A 248 4.20 21.37 6.68
C VAL A 248 4.28 20.09 7.48
N GLU A 249 5.48 19.75 7.95
CA GLU A 249 5.67 18.72 8.97
C GLU A 249 5.54 19.38 10.35
N ASN A 250 4.67 18.83 11.18
CA ASN A 250 4.47 19.34 12.53
C ASN A 250 5.38 18.57 13.49
N ASP A 251 6.47 19.22 13.93
CA ASP A 251 7.33 18.69 14.98
C ASP A 251 6.54 18.54 16.29
N CYS A 252 6.21 17.30 16.68
CA CYS A 252 5.86 17.00 18.06
C CYS A 252 7.13 17.06 18.91
N LYS A 253 7.55 18.27 19.29
CA LYS A 253 8.57 18.43 20.34
C LYS A 253 7.93 18.05 21.67
N TYR A 254 8.18 16.83 22.12
CA TYR A 254 7.94 16.46 23.52
C TYR A 254 8.74 17.43 24.40
N LYS A 255 8.03 18.26 25.16
CA LYS A 255 8.61 19.14 26.18
C LYS A 255 8.99 18.34 27.41
#